data_AF-A0A1I7U9P0-F1
#
_entry.id   AF-A0A1I7U9P0-F1
#
_cell.length_a   1.000
_cell.length_b   1.000
_cell.length_c   1.000
_cell.angle_alpha   90.00
_cell.angle_beta   90.00
_cell.angle_gamma   90.00
#
_symmetry.space_group_name_H-M   'P 1'
#
loop_
_entity.id
_entity.type
_entity.pdbx_description
1 polymer ?
#
loop_
_entity_poly.entity_id
_entity_poly.type
_entity_poly.pdbx_seq_one_letter_code
_entity_poly.pdbx_strand_id
1 'polypeptide(L)'
;MNVFELSSKTKTDIDLIWKMAIDMFPLIGKLRISDKEALLRNFYLKFWIISPIMDCIQYERIRTNMKREDRDKMICWFYNGSFISGKEMEDEEILKLFGPYWYRFAEQFVPSLLEFDLIKEELIGIVWLLFFDYAYTNISDECIETCRNIRKVILKNLKNCQLDREFDETRLLVIMEVLEKL
;
A
#
# COMPACT_ATOMS: atom_id res chain seq x y z
N MET A 1 11.75 14.26 -3.26
CA MET A 1 11.93 13.13 -2.35
C MET A 1 12.44 11.96 -3.17
N ASN A 2 13.74 11.68 -3.04
CA ASN A 2 14.34 10.47 -3.60
C ASN A 2 14.11 9.26 -2.66
N VAL A 3 14.53 8.07 -3.07
CA VAL A 3 14.30 6.84 -2.30
C VAL A 3 15.01 6.85 -0.94
N PHE A 4 16.18 7.48 -0.83
CA PHE A 4 16.87 7.62 0.45
C PHE A 4 16.10 8.53 1.43
N GLU A 5 15.62 9.69 0.98
CA GLU A 5 14.83 10.60 1.80
C GLU A 5 13.49 9.98 2.20
N LEU A 6 12.85 9.24 1.28
CA LEU A 6 11.60 8.52 1.57
C LEU A 6 11.82 7.41 2.60
N SER A 7 12.85 6.57 2.42
CA SER A 7 13.20 5.49 3.38
C SER A 7 13.69 6.03 4.73
N SER A 8 14.22 7.25 4.78
CA SER A 8 14.61 7.87 6.04
C SER A 8 13.39 8.23 6.92
N LYS A 9 12.19 8.34 6.34
CA LYS A 9 10.93 8.61 7.06
C LYS A 9 10.22 7.35 7.56
N THR A 10 10.70 6.16 7.20
CA THR A 10 10.10 4.87 7.55
C THR A 10 9.71 4.74 9.01
N LYS A 11 10.60 5.13 9.92
CA LYS A 11 10.36 4.97 11.35
C LYS A 11 9.15 5.80 11.80
N THR A 12 9.06 7.04 11.34
CA THR A 12 7.93 7.93 11.67
C THR A 12 6.62 7.39 11.10
N ASP A 13 6.62 6.89 9.86
CA ASP A 13 5.42 6.31 9.24
C ASP A 13 4.94 5.07 9.99
N ILE A 14 5.86 4.18 10.39
CA ILE A 14 5.56 2.98 11.19
C ILE A 14 4.92 3.37 12.53
N ASP A 15 5.46 4.37 13.22
CA ASP A 15 4.92 4.83 14.50
C ASP A 15 3.51 5.42 14.33
N LEU A 16 3.25 6.15 13.23
CA LEU A 16 1.93 6.70 12.92
C LEU A 16 0.91 5.61 12.55
N ILE A 17 1.29 4.67 11.68
CA ILE A 17 0.46 3.51 11.32
C ILE A 17 0.06 2.75 12.57
N TRP A 18 1.01 2.50 13.48
CA TRP A 18 0.73 1.76 14.71
C TRP A 18 -0.23 2.50 15.64
N LYS A 19 -0.06 3.82 15.81
CA LYS A 19 -1.00 4.64 16.59
C LYS A 19 -2.41 4.57 16.01
N MET A 20 -2.55 4.77 14.71
CA MET A 20 -3.84 4.67 14.02
C MET A 20 -4.47 3.27 14.18
N ALA A 21 -3.66 2.22 14.10
CA ALA A 21 -4.13 0.85 14.26
C ALA A 21 -4.66 0.58 15.68
N ILE A 22 -3.98 1.06 16.72
CA ILE A 22 -4.44 0.94 18.11
C ILE A 22 -5.72 1.74 18.33
N ASP A 23 -5.79 2.96 17.81
CA ASP A 23 -6.95 3.85 17.99
C ASP A 23 -8.21 3.24 17.36
N MET A 24 -8.09 2.63 16.17
CA MET A 24 -9.22 1.98 15.49
C MET A 24 -9.51 0.56 15.99
N PHE A 25 -8.47 -0.18 16.41
CA PHE A 25 -8.60 -1.58 16.82
C PHE A 25 -7.91 -1.82 18.18
N PRO A 26 -8.49 -1.35 19.31
CA PRO A 26 -7.81 -1.35 20.61
C PRO A 26 -7.33 -2.74 21.10
N LEU A 27 -7.96 -3.82 20.61
CA LEU A 27 -7.58 -5.20 20.91
C LEU A 27 -6.11 -5.50 20.56
N ILE A 28 -5.56 -4.87 19.52
CA ILE A 28 -4.20 -5.12 19.06
C ILE A 28 -3.15 -4.56 20.02
N GLY A 29 -3.55 -3.64 20.91
CA GLY A 29 -2.68 -3.10 21.96
C GLY A 29 -2.14 -4.19 22.88
N LYS A 30 -2.86 -5.32 22.99
CA LYS A 30 -2.49 -6.48 23.82
C LYS A 30 -1.52 -7.46 23.14
N LEU A 31 -1.25 -7.31 21.84
CA LEU A 31 -0.33 -8.19 21.13
C LEU A 31 1.08 -8.12 21.72
N ARG A 32 1.83 -9.22 21.57
CA ARG A 32 3.24 -9.28 21.95
C ARG A 32 4.05 -8.35 21.06
N ILE A 33 5.16 -7.82 21.59
CA ILE A 33 6.03 -6.90 20.83
C ILE A 33 6.47 -7.52 19.50
N SER A 34 6.85 -8.80 19.50
CA SER A 34 7.24 -9.52 18.28
C SER A 34 6.16 -9.53 17.19
N ASP A 35 4.89 -9.73 17.57
CA ASP A 35 3.76 -9.75 16.64
C ASP A 35 3.49 -8.34 16.07
N LYS A 36 3.54 -7.33 16.94
CA LYS A 36 3.38 -5.92 16.53
C LYS A 36 4.43 -5.53 15.50
N GLU A 37 5.69 -5.85 15.78
CA GLU A 37 6.78 -5.57 14.85
C GLU A 37 6.66 -6.38 13.55
N ALA A 38 6.22 -7.64 13.62
CA ALA A 38 6.02 -8.47 12.44
C ALA A 38 4.91 -7.91 11.53
N LEU A 39 3.77 -7.53 12.10
CA LEU A 39 2.68 -6.87 11.35
C LEU A 39 3.16 -5.59 10.67
N LEU A 40 3.86 -4.71 11.40
CA LEU A 40 4.39 -3.46 10.85
C LEU A 40 5.41 -3.70 9.73
N ARG A 41 6.38 -4.61 9.94
CA ARG A 41 7.41 -4.92 8.93
C ARG A 41 6.80 -5.46 7.63
N ASN A 42 5.85 -6.37 7.74
CA ASN A 42 5.23 -6.98 6.57
C ASN A 42 4.27 -6.01 5.85
N PHE A 43 3.58 -5.14 6.60
CA PHE A 43 2.67 -4.15 6.03
C PHE A 43 3.41 -2.98 5.36
N TYR A 44 4.57 -2.58 5.88
CA TYR A 44 5.24 -1.35 5.47
C TYR A 44 5.50 -1.26 3.95
N LEU A 45 5.98 -2.34 3.35
CA LEU A 45 6.22 -2.40 1.91
C LEU A 45 4.91 -2.30 1.11
N LYS A 46 3.84 -2.97 1.58
CA LYS A 46 2.50 -2.85 0.97
C LYS A 46 1.96 -1.42 1.10
N PHE A 47 2.21 -0.76 2.22
CA PHE A 47 1.83 0.63 2.44
C PHE A 47 2.53 1.59 1.47
N TRP A 48 3.81 1.35 1.17
CA TRP A 48 4.56 2.11 0.17
C TRP A 48 3.99 2.00 -1.24
N ILE A 49 3.37 0.87 -1.57
CA ILE A 49 2.73 0.66 -2.87
C ILE A 49 1.32 1.28 -2.89
N ILE A 50 0.54 1.14 -1.82
CA ILE A 50 -0.85 1.65 -1.78
C ILE A 50 -0.93 3.16 -1.55
N SER A 51 0.02 3.77 -0.82
CA SER A 51 -0.03 5.20 -0.49
C SER A 51 -0.04 6.11 -1.73
N PRO A 52 0.83 5.90 -2.75
CA PRO A 52 0.75 6.67 -3.98
C PRO A 52 -0.57 6.50 -4.74
N ILE A 53 -1.26 5.36 -4.56
CA ILE A 53 -2.55 5.09 -5.21
C ILE A 53 -3.66 5.89 -4.54
N MET A 54 -3.63 5.99 -3.21
CA MET A 54 -4.53 6.87 -2.47
C MET A 54 -4.38 8.33 -2.93
N ASP A 55 -3.14 8.78 -3.18
CA ASP A 55 -2.88 10.11 -3.75
C ASP A 55 -3.42 10.21 -5.18
N CYS A 56 -3.22 9.19 -6.02
CA CYS A 56 -3.76 9.17 -7.39
C CYS A 56 -5.29 9.24 -7.42
N ILE A 57 -6.00 8.57 -6.50
CA ILE A 57 -7.46 8.62 -6.39
C ILE A 57 -7.90 10.03 -5.95
N GLN A 58 -7.23 10.60 -4.94
CA GLN A 58 -7.57 11.94 -4.44
C GLN A 58 -7.28 13.05 -5.46
N TYR A 59 -6.26 12.86 -6.31
CA TYR A 59 -5.80 13.83 -7.29
C TYR A 59 -5.92 13.29 -8.73
N GLU A 60 -7.02 12.60 -9.03
CA GLU A 60 -7.38 11.83 -10.24
C GLU A 60 -6.91 12.43 -11.57
N ARG A 61 -6.76 13.76 -11.64
CA ARG A 61 -6.37 14.53 -12.83
C ARG A 61 -4.87 14.65 -13.10
N ILE A 62 -3.97 14.31 -12.16
CA ILE A 62 -2.56 14.74 -12.27
C ILE A 62 -1.63 13.71 -12.92
N ARG A 63 -1.96 12.41 -12.96
CA ARG A 63 -0.95 11.38 -13.28
C ARG A 63 -1.22 10.43 -14.46
N THR A 64 -2.47 10.23 -14.86
CA THR A 64 -2.81 9.29 -15.95
C THR A 64 -2.37 9.76 -17.34
N ASN A 65 -2.08 11.05 -17.51
CA ASN A 65 -1.66 11.65 -18.79
C ASN A 65 -0.15 11.98 -18.88
N MET A 66 0.67 11.52 -17.93
CA MET A 66 2.11 11.79 -17.96
C MET A 66 2.77 11.05 -19.13
N LYS A 67 3.52 11.77 -19.97
CA LYS A 67 4.26 11.17 -21.09
C LYS A 67 5.37 10.26 -20.58
N ARG A 68 5.77 9.27 -21.39
CA ARG A 68 6.83 8.32 -21.02
C ARG A 68 8.14 9.02 -20.65
N GLU A 69 8.54 10.04 -21.41
CA GLU A 69 9.75 10.83 -21.13
C GLU A 69 9.71 11.51 -19.75
N ASP A 70 8.56 12.01 -19.33
CA ASP A 70 8.39 12.62 -18.01
C ASP A 70 8.41 11.56 -16.90
N ARG A 71 7.85 10.37 -17.17
CA ARG A 71 7.95 9.22 -16.27
C ARG A 71 9.39 8.76 -16.09
N ASP A 72 10.16 8.68 -17.17
CA ASP A 72 11.56 8.24 -17.15
C ASP A 72 12.39 9.21 -16.29
N LYS A 73 12.24 10.52 -16.51
CA LYS A 73 12.88 11.55 -15.66
C LYS A 73 12.50 11.42 -14.20
N MET A 74 11.23 11.15 -13.90
CA MET A 74 10.76 10.96 -12.52
C MET A 74 11.41 9.73 -11.87
N ILE A 75 11.52 8.62 -12.60
CA ILE A 75 12.16 7.38 -12.13
C ILE A 75 13.64 7.64 -11.86
N CYS A 76 14.37 8.23 -12.81
CA CYS A 76 15.78 8.58 -12.65
C CYS A 76 15.99 9.48 -11.43
N TRP A 77 15.22 10.57 -11.33
CA TRP A 77 15.30 11.50 -10.20
C TRP A 77 15.02 10.83 -8.85
N PHE A 78 14.11 9.85 -8.81
CA PHE A 78 13.78 9.15 -7.58
C PHE A 78 14.95 8.32 -7.04
N TYR A 79 15.79 7.76 -7.89
CA TYR A 79 16.98 7.01 -7.48
C TYR A 79 18.22 7.90 -7.35
N ASN A 80 18.32 8.95 -8.16
CA ASN A 80 19.43 9.88 -8.12
C ASN A 80 19.54 10.55 -6.73
N GLY A 81 20.78 10.68 -6.23
CA GLY A 81 21.07 11.16 -4.87
C GLY A 81 20.83 10.14 -3.75
N SER A 82 20.53 8.88 -4.08
CA SER A 82 20.42 7.78 -3.10
C SER A 82 21.59 6.80 -3.15
N PHE A 83 22.50 6.95 -4.12
CA PHE A 83 23.68 6.10 -4.26
C PHE A 83 24.82 6.57 -3.34
N ILE A 84 25.69 5.63 -2.98
CA ILE A 84 26.96 5.96 -2.32
C ILE A 84 27.84 6.71 -3.31
N SER A 85 28.53 7.76 -2.85
CA SER A 85 29.42 8.55 -3.71
C SER A 85 30.44 7.66 -4.44
N GLY A 86 30.53 7.83 -5.77
CA GLY A 86 31.38 7.03 -6.65
C GLY A 86 30.78 5.68 -7.08
N LYS A 87 29.51 5.42 -6.74
CA LYS A 87 28.73 4.23 -7.13
C LYS A 87 27.36 4.61 -7.69
N GLU A 88 27.24 5.82 -8.20
CA GLU A 88 26.07 6.29 -8.93
C GLU A 88 25.83 5.43 -10.16
N MET A 89 24.56 5.18 -10.47
CA MET A 89 24.15 4.54 -11.72
C MET A 89 23.78 5.62 -12.72
N GLU A 90 24.08 5.39 -14.00
CA GLU A 90 23.61 6.27 -15.06
C GLU A 90 22.10 6.09 -15.27
N ASP A 91 21.43 7.14 -15.76
CA ASP A 91 19.98 7.14 -15.99
C ASP A 91 19.52 5.94 -16.84
N GLU A 92 20.30 5.56 -17.87
CA GLU A 92 20.02 4.40 -18.71
C GLU A 92 20.03 3.07 -17.94
N GLU A 93 20.96 2.93 -16.98
CA GLU A 93 21.04 1.76 -16.11
C GLU A 93 19.88 1.73 -15.11
N ILE A 94 19.54 2.89 -14.54
CA ILE A 94 18.39 3.05 -13.64
C ILE A 94 17.10 2.63 -14.35
N LEU A 95 16.87 3.14 -15.56
CA LEU A 95 15.66 2.82 -16.34
C LEU A 95 15.63 1.35 -16.75
N LYS A 96 16.77 0.77 -17.11
CA LYS A 96 16.87 -0.65 -17.45
C LYS A 96 16.54 -1.55 -16.26
N LEU A 97 17.03 -1.22 -15.06
CA LEU A 97 16.85 -2.03 -13.86
C LEU A 97 15.49 -1.81 -13.19
N PHE A 98 15.10 -0.55 -12.99
CA PHE A 98 13.94 -0.19 -12.18
C PHE A 98 12.71 0.22 -13.01
N GLY A 99 12.92 0.69 -14.24
CA GLY A 99 11.84 1.13 -15.12
C GLY A 99 10.71 0.11 -15.28
N PRO A 100 10.99 -1.18 -15.57
CA PRO A 100 9.94 -2.19 -15.73
C PRO A 100 8.97 -2.29 -14.54
N TYR A 101 9.46 -2.14 -13.31
CA TYR A 101 8.61 -2.18 -12.11
C TYR A 101 7.71 -0.94 -12.01
N TRP A 102 8.27 0.24 -12.29
CA TRP A 102 7.53 1.50 -12.30
C TRP A 102 6.49 1.56 -13.41
N TYR A 103 6.81 1.08 -14.62
CA TYR A 103 5.85 1.02 -15.73
C TYR A 103 4.72 0.05 -15.41
N ARG A 104 5.04 -1.15 -14.91
CA ARG A 104 4.02 -2.12 -14.49
C ARG A 104 3.11 -1.53 -13.40
N PHE A 105 3.67 -0.87 -12.41
CA PHE A 105 2.91 -0.21 -11.36
C PHE A 105 1.97 0.86 -11.95
N ALA A 106 2.48 1.76 -12.78
CA ALA A 106 1.71 2.89 -13.32
C ALA A 106 0.70 2.50 -14.42
N GLU A 107 0.98 1.47 -15.22
CA GLU A 107 0.21 1.12 -16.42
C GLU A 107 -0.72 -0.08 -16.20
N GLN A 108 -0.46 -0.92 -15.19
CA GLN A 108 -1.32 -2.07 -14.88
C GLN A 108 -1.95 -1.92 -13.50
N PHE A 109 -1.14 -1.74 -12.46
CA PHE A 109 -1.66 -1.83 -11.09
C PHE A 109 -2.52 -0.63 -10.69
N VAL A 110 -2.02 0.59 -10.92
CA VAL A 110 -2.75 1.84 -10.60
C VAL A 110 -4.09 1.89 -11.35
N PRO A 111 -4.16 1.71 -12.68
CA PRO A 111 -5.43 1.76 -13.41
C PRO A 111 -6.44 0.73 -12.92
N SER A 112 -6.00 -0.50 -12.61
CA SER A 112 -6.90 -1.54 -12.09
C SER A 112 -7.58 -1.18 -10.78
N LEU A 113 -7.01 -0.28 -9.95
CA LEU A 113 -7.66 0.21 -8.75
C LEU A 113 -8.46 1.50 -8.98
N LEU A 114 -8.03 2.35 -9.92
CA LEU A 114 -8.76 3.58 -10.28
C LEU A 114 -10.12 3.30 -10.92
N GLU A 115 -10.25 2.21 -11.68
CA GLU A 115 -11.51 1.80 -12.31
C GLU A 115 -12.65 1.56 -11.31
N PHE A 116 -12.34 1.32 -10.03
CA PHE A 116 -13.34 1.09 -9.01
C PHE A 116 -13.90 2.36 -8.38
N ASP A 117 -13.33 3.54 -8.63
CA ASP A 117 -13.73 4.81 -7.99
C ASP A 117 -13.90 4.65 -6.46
N LEU A 118 -12.83 4.15 -5.82
CA LEU A 118 -12.84 3.83 -4.39
C LEU A 118 -13.02 5.11 -3.57
N ILE A 119 -14.08 5.15 -2.77
CA ILE A 119 -14.28 6.23 -1.80
C ILE A 119 -13.30 6.09 -0.62
N LYS A 120 -13.17 7.17 0.16
CA LYS A 120 -12.25 7.24 1.29
C LYS A 120 -12.46 6.12 2.33
N GLU A 121 -13.71 5.79 2.63
CA GLU A 121 -14.07 4.73 3.58
C GLU A 121 -13.59 3.36 3.08
N GLU A 122 -13.73 3.09 1.78
CA GLU A 122 -13.27 1.85 1.17
C GLU A 122 -11.74 1.75 1.17
N LEU A 123 -11.07 2.86 0.86
CA LEU A 123 -9.60 2.93 0.90
C LEU A 123 -9.05 2.64 2.28
N ILE A 124 -9.63 3.22 3.33
CA ILE A 124 -9.23 2.95 4.71
C ILE A 124 -9.46 1.47 5.05
N GLY A 125 -10.60 0.90 4.65
CA GLY A 125 -10.87 -0.52 4.85
C GLY A 125 -9.84 -1.42 4.14
N ILE A 126 -9.49 -1.11 2.89
CA ILE A 126 -8.48 -1.84 2.12
C ILE A 126 -7.11 -1.77 2.80
N VAL A 127 -6.69 -0.58 3.25
CA VAL A 127 -5.43 -0.38 3.98
C VAL A 127 -5.38 -1.28 5.23
N TRP A 128 -6.48 -1.36 5.98
CA TRP A 128 -6.52 -2.24 7.16
C TRP A 128 -6.63 -3.73 6.83
N LEU A 129 -7.24 -4.11 5.71
CA LEU A 129 -7.15 -5.49 5.22
C LEU A 129 -5.70 -5.88 4.93
N LEU A 130 -4.93 -5.01 4.28
CA LEU A 130 -3.52 -5.26 3.99
C LEU A 130 -2.67 -5.32 5.28
N PHE A 131 -3.01 -4.52 6.29
CA PHE A 131 -2.32 -4.52 7.59
C PHE A 131 -2.59 -5.81 8.37
N PHE A 132 -3.86 -6.20 8.52
CA PHE A 132 -4.28 -7.38 9.29
C PHE A 132 -4.21 -8.66 8.48
N ASP A 133 -3.15 -8.87 7.73
CA ASP A 133 -2.92 -10.12 7.02
C ASP A 133 -2.49 -11.22 7.99
N TYR A 134 -3.24 -12.32 8.00
CA TYR A 134 -3.02 -13.46 8.90
C TYR A 134 -2.19 -14.58 8.25
N ALA A 135 -1.78 -14.42 6.99
CA ALA A 135 -0.97 -15.40 6.27
C ALA A 135 0.54 -15.24 6.54
N TYR A 136 0.93 -14.26 7.35
CA TYR A 136 2.32 -14.08 7.74
C TYR A 136 2.84 -15.26 8.56
N THR A 137 4.00 -15.80 8.18
CA THR A 137 4.62 -16.97 8.84
C THR A 137 5.35 -16.63 10.13
N ASN A 138 5.51 -15.34 10.43
CA ASN A 138 6.30 -14.81 11.54
C ASN A 138 5.45 -14.13 12.63
N ILE A 139 4.17 -14.49 12.73
CA ILE A 139 3.25 -14.04 13.78
C ILE A 139 2.71 -15.23 14.58
N SER A 140 2.36 -15.00 15.85
CA SER A 140 1.81 -16.03 16.73
C SER A 140 0.37 -16.45 16.35
N ASP A 141 -0.06 -17.64 16.78
CA ASP A 141 -1.44 -18.11 16.59
C ASP A 141 -2.49 -17.14 17.18
N GLU A 142 -2.16 -16.51 18.30
CA GLU A 142 -2.99 -15.48 18.93
C GLU A 142 -3.15 -14.25 18.04
N CYS A 143 -2.06 -13.83 17.38
CA CYS A 143 -2.07 -12.74 16.41
C CYS A 143 -2.82 -13.11 15.13
N ILE A 144 -2.65 -14.34 14.63
CA ILE A 144 -3.39 -14.88 13.47
C ILE A 144 -4.90 -14.80 13.73
N GLU A 145 -5.36 -15.29 14.88
CA GLU A 145 -6.79 -15.28 15.22
C GLU A 145 -7.32 -13.84 15.41
N THR A 146 -6.51 -12.97 16.02
CA THR A 146 -6.86 -11.54 16.15
C THR A 146 -7.02 -10.88 14.78
N CYS A 147 -6.05 -11.07 13.86
CA CYS A 147 -6.10 -10.53 12.51
C CYS A 147 -7.29 -11.07 11.72
N ARG A 148 -7.55 -12.38 11.81
CA ARG A 148 -8.70 -13.03 11.18
C ARG A 148 -10.02 -12.41 11.64
N ASN A 149 -10.19 -12.18 12.94
CA ASN A 149 -11.41 -11.60 13.49
C ASN A 149 -11.59 -10.14 13.09
N ILE A 150 -10.53 -9.34 13.09
CA ILE A 150 -10.57 -7.95 12.63
C ILE A 150 -10.91 -7.88 11.13
N ARG A 151 -10.28 -8.70 10.28
CA ARG A 151 -10.58 -8.75 8.84
C ARG A 151 -12.05 -9.08 8.57
N LYS A 152 -12.65 -10.02 9.31
CA LYS A 152 -14.09 -10.35 9.15
C LYS A 152 -14.98 -9.12 9.38
N VAL A 153 -14.65 -8.31 10.38
CA VAL A 153 -15.38 -7.06 10.67
C VAL A 153 -15.19 -6.05 9.55
N ILE A 154 -13.94 -5.85 9.08
CA ILE A 154 -13.64 -4.93 7.99
C ILE A 154 -14.37 -5.33 6.70
N LEU A 155 -14.28 -6.61 6.30
CA LEU A 155 -14.96 -7.13 5.10
C LEU A 155 -16.48 -6.95 5.19
N LYS A 156 -17.08 -7.20 6.36
CA LYS A 156 -18.50 -6.97 6.58
C LYS A 156 -18.87 -5.50 6.40
N ASN A 157 -18.08 -4.59 6.96
CA ASN A 157 -18.32 -3.16 6.85
C ASN A 157 -18.15 -2.66 5.41
N LEU A 158 -17.13 -3.14 4.69
CA LEU A 158 -16.93 -2.83 3.27
C LEU A 158 -18.10 -3.33 2.42
N LYS A 159 -18.55 -4.58 2.64
CA LYS A 159 -19.71 -5.12 1.93
C LYS A 159 -20.97 -4.30 2.18
N ASN A 160 -21.25 -3.93 3.43
CA ASN A 160 -22.39 -3.08 3.75
C ASN A 160 -22.27 -1.70 3.08
N CYS A 161 -21.09 -1.08 3.13
CA CYS A 161 -20.84 0.20 2.48
C CYS A 161 -21.10 0.15 0.97
N GLN A 162 -20.76 -0.96 0.32
CA GLN A 162 -21.01 -1.15 -1.10
C GLN A 162 -22.49 -1.38 -1.43
N LEU A 163 -23.18 -2.19 -0.61
CA LEU A 163 -24.62 -2.44 -0.76
C LEU A 163 -25.45 -1.17 -0.55
N ASP A 164 -25.10 -0.35 0.44
CA ASP A 164 -25.77 0.93 0.73
C ASP A 164 -25.64 1.93 -0.44
N ARG A 165 -24.68 1.71 -1.33
CA ARG A 165 -24.41 2.54 -2.52
C ARG A 165 -24.79 1.86 -3.83
N GLU A 166 -25.48 0.71 -3.76
CA GLU A 166 -25.95 -0.06 -4.92
C GLU A 166 -24.82 -0.49 -5.88
N PHE A 167 -23.60 -0.68 -5.36
CA PHE A 167 -22.52 -1.25 -6.15
C PHE A 167 -22.73 -2.75 -6.39
N ASP A 168 -22.12 -3.27 -7.46
CA ASP A 168 -22.17 -4.69 -7.81
C ASP A 168 -21.62 -5.59 -6.69
N GLU A 169 -22.32 -6.69 -6.39
CA GLU A 169 -21.99 -7.60 -5.27
C GLU A 169 -20.62 -8.28 -5.42
N THR A 170 -20.10 -8.39 -6.65
CA THR A 170 -18.80 -8.98 -6.94
C THR A 170 -17.66 -7.97 -6.87
N ARG A 171 -17.95 -6.66 -6.81
CA ARG A 171 -16.93 -5.59 -6.80
C ARG A 171 -15.87 -5.79 -5.72
N LEU A 172 -16.27 -6.10 -4.48
CA LEU A 172 -15.32 -6.36 -3.39
C LEU A 172 -14.41 -7.56 -3.67
N LEU A 173 -14.93 -8.61 -4.31
CA LEU A 173 -14.14 -9.79 -4.67
C LEU A 173 -13.08 -9.42 -5.70
N VAL A 174 -13.46 -8.69 -6.76
CA VAL A 174 -12.51 -8.28 -7.80
C VAL A 174 -11.45 -7.33 -7.24
N ILE A 175 -11.82 -6.40 -6.36
CA ILE A 175 -10.86 -5.54 -5.66
C ILE A 175 -9.86 -6.40 -4.86
N MET A 176 -10.33 -7.44 -4.18
CA MET A 176 -9.45 -8.33 -3.43
C MET A 176 -8.48 -9.11 -4.33
N GLU A 177 -8.93 -9.60 -5.48
CA GLU A 177 -8.07 -10.27 -6.48
C GLU A 177 -7.00 -9.33 -7.05
N VAL A 178 -7.31 -8.05 -7.21
CA VAL A 178 -6.30 -7.05 -7.60
C VAL A 178 -5.27 -6.87 -6.49
N LEU A 179 -5.71 -6.78 -5.24
CA LEU A 179 -4.83 -6.58 -4.08
C LEU A 179 -3.96 -7.79 -3.75
N GLU A 180 -4.35 -9.01 -4.14
CA GLU A 180 -3.49 -10.21 -4.03
C GLU A 180 -2.25 -10.16 -4.93
N LYS A 181 -2.23 -9.25 -5.92
CA LYS A 181 -1.08 -9.05 -6.81
C LYS A 181 -0.04 -8.07 -6.23
N LEU A 182 -0.29 -7.51 -5.03
CA LEU A 182 0.66 -6.72 -4.24
C LEU A 182 1.70 -7.60 -3.55
#